data_AF-A0ABD5ZWX7-F1
#
_entry.id   AF-A0ABD5ZWX7-F1
#
_cell.length_a   1.000
_cell.length_b   1.000
_cell.length_c   1.000
_cell.angle_alpha   90.00
_cell.angle_beta   90.00
_cell.angle_gamma   90.00
#
_symmetry.space_group_name_H-M   'P 1'
#
loop_
_entity.id
_entity.type
_entity.pdbx_description
1 polymer ?
#
loop_
_entity_poly.entity_id
_entity_poly.type
_entity_poly.pdbx_seq_one_letter_code
_entity_poly.pdbx_strand_id
1 'polypeptide(L)'
;MPSRRAAGFSLAIGVVHATGLLLVADSLGYSIGPSQYSPAGLLWRYGGLVVVGTVPVWLAARFRLVTPVVALTLTTAYVLGMELTPPGPTFRDVAELERLAEPTGITVVENGLYIVRYMINASVWTVGFLFVGLVEYVIRHAWTRLPSVPESIPWLSTPAPRRRAIAIASSGGLLHAAVMVWYASRLGVTMSGGLEWLLYLFGAVGMWILAAIPLYFLVRHRLVAPATLLTMFVLIDVHAAFTASVEDPHALYFGGWFLYLGILLVVAGIEYGLRRLDVFRRFASET
;
A
#
# COMPACT_ATOMS: atom_id res chain seq x y z
N MET A 1 -11.40 26.23 -11.15
CA MET A 1 -10.22 26.46 -10.27
C MET A 1 -10.28 25.85 -8.84
N PRO A 2 -10.97 24.72 -8.54
CA PRO A 2 -10.82 24.01 -7.25
C PRO A 2 -9.51 23.19 -7.09
N SER A 3 -8.88 22.76 -8.19
CA SER A 3 -7.83 21.74 -8.18
C SER A 3 -6.50 22.18 -7.54
N ARG A 4 -6.07 23.44 -7.74
CA ARG A 4 -4.80 23.94 -7.18
C ARG A 4 -4.86 24.14 -5.67
N ARG A 5 -5.98 24.64 -5.15
CA ARG A 5 -6.19 24.81 -3.70
C ARG A 5 -6.28 23.45 -3.01
N ALA A 6 -7.00 22.49 -3.60
CA ALA A 6 -7.06 21.12 -3.09
C ALA A 6 -5.68 20.46 -3.08
N ALA A 7 -4.88 20.62 -4.15
CA ALA A 7 -3.52 20.10 -4.19
C ALA A 7 -2.60 20.73 -3.13
N GLY A 8 -2.62 22.06 -3.00
CA GLY A 8 -1.83 22.78 -2.00
C GLY A 8 -2.22 22.40 -0.56
N PHE A 9 -3.53 22.32 -0.27
CA PHE A 9 -4.04 21.89 1.03
C PHE A 9 -3.60 20.44 1.34
N SER A 10 -3.75 19.53 0.38
CA SER A 10 -3.39 18.12 0.57
C SER A 10 -1.90 17.94 0.81
N LEU A 11 -1.06 18.72 0.09
CA LEU A 11 0.38 18.73 0.31
C LEU A 11 0.73 19.25 1.71
N ALA A 12 0.07 20.34 2.16
CA ALA A 12 0.28 20.86 3.51
C ALA A 12 -0.07 19.82 4.58
N ILE A 13 -1.18 19.09 4.42
CA ILE A 13 -1.54 17.99 5.33
C ILE A 13 -0.50 16.86 5.27
N GLY A 14 -0.01 16.50 4.09
CA GLY A 14 1.05 15.50 3.95
C GLY A 14 2.35 15.91 4.64
N VAL A 15 2.71 17.20 4.58
CA VAL A 15 3.87 17.74 5.33
C VAL A 15 3.61 17.68 6.83
N VAL A 16 2.44 18.10 7.32
CA VAL A 16 2.09 18.02 8.74
C VAL A 16 2.14 16.57 9.24
N HIS A 17 1.58 15.64 8.47
CA HIS A 17 1.64 14.19 8.74
C HIS A 17 3.08 13.69 8.87
N ALA A 18 3.91 14.02 7.89
CA ALA A 18 5.31 13.62 7.88
C ALA A 18 6.08 14.21 9.06
N THR A 19 5.96 15.52 9.30
CA THR A 19 6.61 16.21 10.41
C THR A 19 6.16 15.65 11.75
N GLY A 20 4.87 15.36 11.94
CA GLY A 20 4.38 14.77 13.19
C GLY A 20 5.02 13.43 13.51
N LEU A 21 5.08 12.52 12.52
CA LEU A 21 5.72 11.21 12.70
C LEU A 21 7.22 11.32 12.95
N LEU A 22 7.91 12.23 12.26
CA LEU A 22 9.33 12.49 12.46
C LEU A 22 9.62 13.05 13.85
N LEU A 23 8.82 13.99 14.34
CA LEU A 23 8.98 14.55 15.69
C LEU A 23 8.79 13.49 16.76
N VAL A 24 7.78 12.61 16.60
CA VAL A 24 7.57 11.50 17.53
C VAL A 24 8.76 10.54 17.48
N ALA A 25 9.21 10.14 16.28
CA ALA A 25 10.35 9.24 16.14
C ALA A 25 11.64 9.81 16.75
N ASP A 26 11.92 11.10 16.55
CA ASP A 26 13.07 11.80 17.14
C ASP A 26 12.96 11.82 18.67
N SER A 27 11.77 12.14 19.21
CA SER A 27 11.53 12.15 20.66
C SER A 27 11.70 10.77 21.32
N LEU A 28 11.51 9.69 20.56
CA LEU A 28 11.72 8.32 21.00
C LEU A 28 13.18 7.86 20.84
N GLY A 29 14.07 8.70 20.33
CA GLY A 29 15.50 8.40 20.18
C GLY A 29 15.86 7.64 18.90
N TYR A 30 14.96 7.54 17.92
CA TYR A 30 15.29 6.88 16.66
C TYR A 30 16.29 7.70 15.83
N SER A 31 17.27 7.01 15.25
CA SER A 31 18.25 7.61 14.32
C SER A 31 17.63 7.87 12.94
N ILE A 32 16.81 8.92 12.86
CA ILE A 32 16.11 9.34 11.63
C ILE A 32 16.75 10.57 10.97
N GLY A 33 17.83 11.12 11.55
CA GLY A 33 18.49 12.32 11.04
C GLY A 33 18.91 12.24 9.56
N PRO A 34 18.89 13.35 8.79
CA PRO A 34 19.19 13.32 7.36
C PRO A 34 20.61 12.83 7.02
N SER A 35 21.57 13.03 7.92
CA SER A 35 22.96 12.58 7.77
C SER A 35 23.11 11.05 7.70
N GLN A 36 22.08 10.31 8.10
CA GLN A 36 22.07 8.85 8.11
C GLN A 36 21.73 8.24 6.73
N TYR A 37 21.40 9.07 5.74
CA TYR A 37 20.85 8.59 4.46
C TYR A 37 21.52 9.22 3.25
N SER A 38 21.61 8.44 2.17
CA SER A 38 21.96 8.96 0.85
C SER A 38 20.88 9.93 0.35
N PRO A 39 21.18 10.83 -0.60
CA PRO A 39 20.18 11.74 -1.18
C PRO A 39 18.94 11.01 -1.73
N ALA A 40 19.14 9.85 -2.36
CA ALA A 40 18.04 9.02 -2.84
C ALA A 40 17.24 8.41 -1.67
N GLY A 41 17.91 7.98 -0.60
CA GLY A 41 17.26 7.50 0.62
C GLY A 41 16.43 8.59 1.31
N LEU A 42 16.93 9.83 1.33
CA LEU A 42 16.19 10.99 1.84
C LEU A 42 14.94 11.25 1.02
N LEU A 43 15.06 11.36 -0.30
CA LEU A 43 13.93 11.60 -1.18
C LEU A 43 12.85 10.53 -1.01
N TRP A 44 13.25 9.26 -0.95
CA TRP A 44 12.30 8.17 -0.84
C TRP A 44 11.60 8.10 0.52
N ARG A 45 12.33 8.30 1.62
CA ARG A 45 11.76 8.23 2.98
C ARG A 45 10.92 9.46 3.30
N TYR A 46 11.51 10.65 3.19
CA TYR A 46 10.83 11.90 3.53
C TYR A 46 9.78 12.27 2.49
N GLY A 47 10.13 12.17 1.20
CA GLY A 47 9.18 12.40 0.11
C GLY A 47 8.06 11.36 0.12
N GLY A 48 8.38 10.08 0.32
CA GLY A 48 7.38 9.02 0.46
C GLY A 48 6.42 9.27 1.62
N LEU A 49 6.91 9.74 2.76
CA LEU A 49 6.10 10.07 3.93
C LEU A 49 5.16 11.26 3.68
N VAL A 50 5.62 12.27 2.96
CA VAL A 50 4.75 13.38 2.53
C VAL A 50 3.70 12.88 1.54
N VAL A 51 4.10 12.05 0.57
CA VAL A 51 3.21 11.51 -0.45
C VAL A 51 2.12 10.62 0.15
N VAL A 52 2.45 9.74 1.09
CA VAL A 52 1.48 8.82 1.72
C VAL A 52 0.41 9.58 2.50
N GLY A 53 0.74 10.73 3.09
CA GLY A 53 -0.25 11.64 3.70
C GLY A 53 -1.02 12.48 2.66
N THR A 54 -0.33 12.96 1.63
CA THR A 54 -0.89 13.87 0.61
C THR A 54 -1.92 13.18 -0.28
N VAL A 55 -1.62 11.99 -0.78
CA VAL A 55 -2.42 11.31 -1.81
C VAL A 55 -3.84 11.00 -1.33
N PRO A 56 -4.06 10.36 -0.16
CA PRO A 56 -5.40 10.11 0.35
C PRO A 56 -6.21 11.39 0.55
N VAL A 57 -5.59 12.43 1.12
CA VAL A 57 -6.24 13.73 1.36
C VAL A 57 -6.61 14.40 0.04
N TRP A 58 -5.74 14.30 -0.96
CA TRP A 58 -6.04 14.82 -2.30
C TRP A 58 -7.21 14.08 -2.93
N LEU A 59 -7.26 12.74 -2.83
CA LEU A 59 -8.39 11.95 -3.32
C LEU A 59 -9.70 12.35 -2.63
N ALA A 60 -9.68 12.58 -1.31
CA ALA A 60 -10.83 13.07 -0.57
C ALA A 60 -11.24 14.50 -0.98
N ALA A 61 -10.29 15.43 -1.06
CA ALA A 61 -10.57 16.82 -1.41
C ALA A 61 -11.07 16.97 -2.85
N ARG A 62 -10.50 16.18 -3.78
CA ARG A 62 -10.74 16.30 -5.22
C ARG A 62 -11.92 15.46 -5.70
N PHE A 63 -12.07 14.26 -5.17
CA PHE A 63 -13.04 13.27 -5.64
C PHE A 63 -14.01 12.81 -4.53
N ARG A 64 -13.90 13.37 -3.31
CA ARG A 64 -14.69 12.96 -2.14
C ARG A 64 -14.53 11.48 -1.79
N LEU A 65 -13.41 10.87 -2.15
CA LEU A 65 -13.10 9.48 -1.79
C LEU A 65 -12.61 9.44 -0.34
N VAL A 66 -13.41 8.90 0.56
CA VAL A 66 -13.16 9.02 2.01
C VAL A 66 -12.38 7.81 2.56
N THR A 67 -12.57 6.64 1.97
CA THR A 67 -11.97 5.37 2.45
C THR A 67 -10.43 5.45 2.50
N PRO A 68 -9.72 6.05 1.54
CA PRO A 68 -8.27 6.22 1.64
C PRO A 68 -7.82 7.02 2.86
N VAL A 69 -8.55 8.08 3.22
CA VAL A 69 -8.23 8.92 4.39
C VAL A 69 -8.51 8.17 5.68
N VAL A 70 -9.60 7.39 5.73
CA VAL A 70 -9.89 6.51 6.86
C VAL A 70 -8.77 5.48 7.03
N ALA A 71 -8.35 4.81 5.95
CA ALA A 71 -7.26 3.85 5.98
C ALA A 71 -5.95 4.49 6.46
N LEU A 72 -5.57 5.66 5.90
CA LEU A 72 -4.41 6.42 6.37
C LEU A 72 -4.50 6.74 7.87
N THR A 73 -5.65 7.22 8.34
CA THR A 73 -5.86 7.60 9.74
C THR A 73 -5.73 6.39 10.65
N LEU A 74 -6.36 5.27 10.31
CA LEU A 74 -6.30 4.04 11.09
C LEU A 74 -4.87 3.47 11.14
N THR A 75 -4.17 3.42 10.01
CA THR A 75 -2.77 2.96 9.97
C THR A 75 -1.86 3.87 10.80
N THR A 76 -2.03 5.20 10.69
CA THR A 76 -1.22 6.16 11.45
C THR A 76 -1.50 6.08 12.93
N ALA A 77 -2.78 5.98 13.33
CA ALA A 77 -3.19 5.81 14.72
C ALA A 77 -2.67 4.51 15.31
N TYR A 78 -2.70 3.41 14.54
CA TYR A 78 -2.11 2.14 14.95
C TYR A 78 -0.61 2.28 15.19
N VAL A 79 0.13 2.85 14.23
CA VAL A 79 1.58 3.06 14.33
C VAL A 79 1.96 3.91 15.53
N LEU A 80 1.30 5.04 15.73
CA LEU A 80 1.52 5.90 16.89
C LEU A 80 1.11 5.22 18.20
N GLY A 81 -0.01 4.51 18.20
CA GLY A 81 -0.49 3.76 19.36
C GLY A 81 0.52 2.70 19.80
N MET A 82 1.10 1.94 18.86
CA MET A 82 2.08 0.91 19.17
C MET A 82 3.42 1.49 19.68
N GLU A 83 3.84 2.67 19.22
CA GLU A 83 5.08 3.29 19.72
C GLU A 83 4.92 4.05 21.03
N LEU A 84 3.76 4.65 21.26
CA LEU A 84 3.51 5.50 22.43
C LEU A 84 2.95 4.72 23.62
N THR A 85 2.51 3.48 23.41
CA THR A 85 2.02 2.62 24.49
C THR A 85 3.18 1.82 25.10
N PRO A 86 3.34 1.78 26.43
CA PRO A 86 4.38 0.98 27.06
C PRO A 86 4.28 -0.53 26.76
N PRO A 87 5.41 -1.26 26.68
CA PRO A 87 6.78 -0.76 26.82
C PRO A 87 7.25 0.01 25.57
N GLY A 88 7.83 1.19 25.79
CA GLY A 88 8.41 2.01 24.72
C GLY A 88 9.69 1.40 24.14
N PRO A 89 10.31 2.06 23.15
CA PRO A 89 11.45 1.48 22.46
C PRO A 89 12.66 1.31 23.36
N THR A 90 13.22 0.11 23.31
CA THR A 90 14.40 -0.29 24.07
C THR A 90 15.56 -0.48 23.10
N PHE A 91 16.60 0.32 23.28
CA PHE A 91 17.81 0.32 22.46
C PHE A 91 18.90 -0.48 23.17
N ARG A 92 19.42 -1.53 22.53
CA ARG A 92 20.52 -2.35 23.05
C ARG A 92 21.62 -2.52 22.03
N ASP A 93 22.87 -2.54 22.47
CA ASP A 93 23.97 -2.92 21.58
C ASP A 93 23.92 -4.42 21.29
N VAL A 94 24.29 -4.84 20.08
CA VAL A 94 24.39 -6.27 19.74
C VAL A 94 25.33 -7.00 20.70
N ALA A 95 26.38 -6.34 21.20
CA ALA A 95 27.28 -6.91 22.21
C ALA A 95 26.54 -7.33 23.49
N GLU A 96 25.54 -6.57 23.93
CA GLU A 96 24.76 -6.89 25.12
C GLU A 96 23.87 -8.13 24.89
N LEU A 97 23.32 -8.26 23.69
CA LEU A 97 22.47 -9.37 23.28
C LEU A 97 23.27 -10.67 23.08
N GLU A 98 24.42 -10.56 22.44
CA GLU A 98 25.31 -11.69 22.14
C GLU A 98 26.34 -11.97 23.24
N ARG A 99 26.34 -11.16 24.32
CA ARG A 99 27.27 -11.25 25.46
C ARG A 99 28.75 -11.13 25.05
N LEU A 100 29.03 -10.23 24.11
CA LEU A 100 30.39 -9.92 23.66
C LEU A 100 31.12 -9.01 24.67
N ALA A 101 32.44 -9.13 24.73
CA ALA A 101 33.26 -8.40 25.69
C ALA A 101 33.39 -6.89 25.38
N GLU A 102 33.26 -6.52 24.11
CA GLU A 102 33.39 -5.13 23.64
C GLU A 102 32.13 -4.69 22.91
N PRO A 103 31.73 -3.40 23.03
CA PRO A 103 30.61 -2.84 22.29
C PRO A 103 30.81 -2.96 20.78
N THR A 104 29.78 -3.37 20.06
CA THR A 104 29.83 -3.43 18.59
C THR A 104 29.58 -2.07 17.94
N GLY A 105 28.91 -1.16 18.66
CA GLY A 105 28.41 0.10 18.10
C GLY A 105 27.17 -0.09 17.23
N ILE A 106 26.62 -1.31 17.15
CA ILE A 106 25.41 -1.63 16.40
C ILE A 106 24.26 -1.72 17.39
N THR A 107 23.34 -0.75 17.33
CA THR A 107 22.16 -0.72 18.19
C THR A 107 20.98 -1.41 17.54
N VAL A 108 20.36 -2.35 18.26
CA VAL A 108 19.10 -3.02 17.91
C VAL A 108 17.98 -2.45 18.78
N VAL A 109 16.77 -2.41 18.23
CA VAL A 109 15.57 -1.98 18.94
C VAL A 109 14.72 -3.21 19.23
N GLU A 110 14.55 -3.56 20.51
CA GLU A 110 13.84 -4.78 20.93
C GLU A 110 12.32 -4.65 20.83
N ASN A 111 11.77 -3.53 21.30
CA ASN A 111 10.34 -3.22 21.26
C ASN A 111 10.16 -1.94 20.41
N GLY A 112 9.21 -1.89 19.49
CA GLY A 112 8.94 -0.71 18.65
C GLY A 112 9.31 -0.86 17.18
N LEU A 113 9.75 0.23 16.54
CA LEU A 113 10.05 0.39 15.10
C LEU A 113 8.83 0.49 14.18
N TYR A 114 7.61 0.55 14.71
CA TYR A 114 6.40 0.76 13.92
C TYR A 114 6.47 2.07 13.12
N ILE A 115 6.89 3.19 13.72
CA ILE A 115 7.02 4.45 12.97
C ILE A 115 8.11 4.32 11.91
N VAL A 116 9.26 3.76 12.26
CA VAL A 116 10.38 3.59 11.34
C VAL A 116 10.00 2.70 10.15
N ARG A 117 9.35 1.56 10.40
CA ARG A 117 8.87 0.62 9.37
C ARG A 117 7.78 1.24 8.51
N TYR A 118 6.85 2.00 9.10
CA TYR A 118 5.83 2.74 8.37
C TYR A 118 6.46 3.77 7.42
N MET A 119 7.42 4.55 7.92
CA MET A 119 8.14 5.56 7.14
C MET A 119 8.93 4.95 5.99
N ILE A 120 9.67 3.87 6.27
CA ILE A 120 10.45 3.18 5.24
C ILE A 120 9.51 2.66 4.15
N ASN A 121 8.37 2.07 4.52
CA ASN A 121 7.45 1.44 3.57
C ASN A 121 6.33 2.36 3.07
N ALA A 122 6.48 3.69 3.21
CA ALA A 122 5.44 4.67 2.87
C ALA A 122 4.97 4.59 1.40
N SER A 123 5.85 4.20 0.48
CA SER A 123 5.51 3.97 -0.93
C SER A 123 4.51 2.82 -1.13
N VAL A 124 4.67 1.72 -0.38
CA VAL A 124 3.78 0.56 -0.44
C VAL A 124 2.41 0.90 0.16
N TRP A 125 2.39 1.60 1.29
CA TRP A 125 1.16 2.16 1.88
C TRP A 125 0.43 3.09 0.90
N THR A 126 1.16 3.94 0.18
CA THR A 126 0.57 4.83 -0.84
C THR A 126 -0.12 4.03 -1.95
N VAL A 127 0.51 2.97 -2.45
CA VAL A 127 -0.11 2.08 -3.45
C VAL A 127 -1.36 1.41 -2.89
N GLY A 128 -1.32 0.92 -1.64
CA GLY A 128 -2.50 0.39 -0.95
C GLY A 128 -3.64 1.39 -0.89
N PHE A 129 -3.38 2.63 -0.47
CA PHE A 129 -4.40 3.69 -0.39
C PHE A 129 -4.93 4.13 -1.76
N LEU A 130 -4.09 4.12 -2.80
CA LEU A 130 -4.54 4.34 -4.19
C LEU A 130 -5.52 3.25 -4.64
N PHE A 131 -5.24 1.98 -4.33
CA PHE A 131 -6.16 0.89 -4.65
C PHE A 131 -7.47 1.00 -3.86
N VAL A 132 -7.42 1.31 -2.57
CA VAL A 132 -8.61 1.60 -1.75
C VAL A 132 -9.47 2.68 -2.42
N GLY A 133 -8.86 3.77 -2.88
CA GLY A 133 -9.56 4.87 -3.53
C GLY A 133 -10.16 4.47 -4.88
N LEU A 134 -9.45 3.67 -5.66
CA LEU A 134 -9.94 3.16 -6.95
C LEU A 134 -11.14 2.22 -6.77
N VAL A 135 -11.07 1.33 -5.77
CA VAL A 135 -12.18 0.44 -5.40
C VAL A 135 -13.40 1.26 -4.97
N GLU A 136 -13.23 2.23 -4.06
CA GLU A 136 -14.32 3.13 -3.65
C GLU A 136 -14.93 3.86 -4.85
N TYR A 137 -14.08 4.42 -5.73
CA TYR A 137 -14.53 5.17 -6.91
C TYR A 137 -15.45 4.32 -7.80
N VAL A 138 -15.07 3.06 -8.07
CA VAL A 138 -15.85 2.18 -8.93
C VAL A 138 -17.12 1.70 -8.23
N ILE A 139 -17.06 1.38 -6.93
CA ILE A 139 -18.24 1.02 -6.12
C ILE A 139 -19.28 2.14 -6.18
N ARG A 140 -18.87 3.39 -5.98
CA ARG A 140 -19.78 4.55 -5.97
C ARG A 140 -20.35 4.92 -7.34
N HIS A 141 -19.75 4.43 -8.42
CA HIS A 141 -20.34 4.51 -9.77
C HIS A 141 -21.21 3.29 -10.12
N ALA A 142 -21.10 2.19 -9.37
CA ALA A 142 -21.87 0.98 -9.58
C ALA A 142 -23.14 0.94 -8.70
N TRP A 143 -23.07 1.47 -7.48
CA TRP A 143 -24.17 1.45 -6.52
C TRP A 143 -24.81 2.82 -6.34
N THR A 144 -26.11 2.91 -6.69
CA THR A 144 -26.91 4.15 -6.63
C THR A 144 -27.25 4.60 -5.21
N ARG A 145 -27.16 3.72 -4.21
CA ARG A 145 -27.40 4.05 -2.79
C ARG A 145 -26.27 4.90 -2.18
N LEU A 146 -25.09 4.89 -2.79
CA LEU A 146 -23.95 5.65 -2.29
C LEU A 146 -23.91 7.04 -2.93
N PRO A 147 -23.42 8.07 -2.21
CA PRO A 147 -23.25 9.40 -2.79
C PRO A 147 -22.37 9.32 -4.04
N SER A 148 -22.80 9.91 -5.15
CA SER A 148 -22.01 9.90 -6.38
C SER A 148 -20.71 10.69 -6.21
N VAL A 149 -19.72 10.36 -7.05
CA VAL A 149 -18.47 11.13 -7.12
C VAL A 149 -18.76 12.42 -7.91
N PRO A 150 -18.50 13.61 -7.37
CA PRO A 150 -18.94 14.87 -7.98
C PRO A 150 -18.30 15.16 -9.34
N GLU A 151 -17.09 14.67 -9.55
CA GLU A 151 -16.34 14.87 -10.79
C GLU A 151 -15.85 13.52 -11.31
N SER A 152 -16.35 13.13 -12.48
CA SER A 152 -15.85 11.96 -13.18
C SER A 152 -14.43 12.20 -13.66
N ILE A 153 -13.59 11.18 -13.56
CA ILE A 153 -12.22 11.25 -14.05
C ILE A 153 -12.28 11.00 -15.57
N PRO A 154 -11.95 11.99 -16.43
CA PRO A 154 -12.24 11.90 -17.87
C PRO A 154 -11.56 10.71 -18.57
N TRP A 155 -10.39 10.30 -18.07
CA TRP A 155 -9.63 9.17 -18.59
C TRP A 155 -9.99 7.83 -17.91
N LEU A 156 -10.73 7.84 -16.81
CA LEU A 156 -11.14 6.67 -16.04
C LEU A 156 -12.66 6.49 -16.12
N SER A 157 -13.12 6.16 -17.33
CA SER A 157 -14.47 5.72 -17.62
C SER A 157 -14.64 4.24 -17.27
N THR A 158 -15.62 3.89 -16.43
CA THR A 158 -15.98 2.49 -16.14
C THR A 158 -17.40 2.22 -16.65
N PRO A 159 -17.67 1.23 -17.52
CA PRO A 159 -16.72 0.27 -18.09
C PRO A 159 -15.89 0.92 -19.22
N ALA A 160 -14.57 0.75 -19.21
CA ALA A 160 -13.70 1.29 -20.25
C ALA A 160 -13.70 0.41 -21.52
N PRO A 161 -13.46 0.99 -22.71
CA PRO A 161 -13.13 0.22 -23.91
C PRO A 161 -11.90 -0.66 -23.68
N ARG A 162 -11.84 -1.84 -24.34
CA ARG A 162 -10.78 -2.85 -24.13
C ARG A 162 -9.37 -2.27 -24.17
N ARG A 163 -9.03 -1.49 -25.20
CA ARG A 163 -7.69 -0.88 -25.35
C ARG A 163 -7.33 0.04 -24.18
N ARG A 164 -8.30 0.86 -23.72
CA ARG A 164 -8.12 1.76 -22.58
C ARG A 164 -8.01 0.98 -21.26
N ALA A 165 -8.82 -0.06 -21.08
CA ALA A 165 -8.74 -0.93 -19.92
C ALA A 165 -7.38 -1.62 -19.81
N ILE A 166 -6.85 -2.15 -20.92
CA ILE A 166 -5.50 -2.73 -20.96
C ILE A 166 -4.46 -1.68 -20.57
N ALA A 167 -4.51 -0.49 -21.17
CA ALA A 167 -3.55 0.56 -20.84
C ALA A 167 -3.56 0.93 -19.35
N ILE A 168 -4.74 1.18 -18.78
CA ILE A 168 -4.89 1.52 -17.35
C ILE A 168 -4.40 0.39 -16.46
N ALA A 169 -4.81 -0.85 -16.76
CA ALA A 169 -4.43 -2.04 -16.01
C ALA A 169 -2.92 -2.31 -16.06
N SER A 170 -2.32 -2.25 -17.25
CA SER A 170 -0.88 -2.46 -17.43
C SER A 170 -0.06 -1.37 -16.75
N SER A 171 -0.46 -0.10 -16.84
CA SER A 171 0.22 1.01 -16.16
C SER A 171 0.09 0.92 -14.64
N GLY A 172 -1.11 0.64 -14.13
CA GLY A 172 -1.34 0.46 -12.69
C GLY A 172 -0.61 -0.76 -12.14
N GLY A 173 -0.60 -1.86 -12.88
CA GLY A 173 0.20 -3.03 -12.55
C GLY A 173 1.70 -2.73 -12.55
N LEU A 174 2.20 -1.94 -13.50
CA LEU A 174 3.63 -1.62 -13.59
C LEU A 174 4.06 -0.75 -12.40
N LEU A 175 3.22 0.21 -12.00
CA LEU A 175 3.42 1.00 -10.79
C LEU A 175 3.48 0.09 -9.55
N HIS A 176 2.52 -0.83 -9.41
CA HIS A 176 2.52 -1.82 -8.34
C HIS A 176 3.80 -2.66 -8.35
N ALA A 177 4.19 -3.22 -9.50
CA ALA A 177 5.41 -4.01 -9.65
C ALA A 177 6.67 -3.24 -9.26
N ALA A 178 6.82 -2.00 -9.72
CA ALA A 178 7.98 -1.17 -9.39
C ALA A 178 8.12 -0.94 -7.88
N VAL A 179 7.01 -0.61 -7.21
CA VAL A 179 6.99 -0.39 -5.75
C VAL A 179 7.25 -1.71 -5.01
N MET A 180 6.65 -2.81 -5.45
CA MET A 180 6.77 -4.11 -4.82
C MET A 180 8.16 -4.74 -5.01
N VAL A 181 8.80 -4.56 -6.17
CA VAL A 181 10.20 -4.99 -6.38
C VAL A 181 11.17 -4.18 -5.53
N TRP A 182 10.96 -2.86 -5.43
CA TRP A 182 11.73 -2.03 -4.51
C TRP A 182 11.54 -2.53 -3.06
N TYR A 183 10.32 -2.85 -2.67
CA TYR A 183 10.00 -3.36 -1.35
C TYR A 183 10.65 -4.72 -1.06
N ALA A 184 10.57 -5.67 -1.99
CA ALA A 184 11.20 -6.99 -1.89
C ALA A 184 12.72 -6.89 -1.73
N SER A 185 13.38 -6.02 -2.50
CA SER A 185 14.83 -5.82 -2.39
C SER A 185 15.25 -5.23 -1.04
N ARG A 186 14.39 -4.41 -0.42
CA ARG A 186 14.60 -3.84 0.92
C ARG A 186 14.44 -4.86 2.03
N LEU A 187 13.50 -5.79 1.86
CA LEU A 187 13.24 -6.86 2.82
C LEU A 187 14.32 -7.96 2.79
N GLY A 188 15.21 -7.96 1.79
CA GLY A 188 16.21 -9.01 1.69
C GLY A 188 15.59 -10.39 1.42
N VAL A 189 14.40 -10.45 0.79
CA VAL A 189 13.73 -11.70 0.32
C VAL A 189 14.51 -12.34 -0.85
N THR A 190 15.82 -12.12 -0.87
CA THR A 190 16.78 -12.47 -1.89
C THR A 190 17.38 -13.80 -1.46
N MET A 191 16.79 -14.90 -1.92
CA MET A 191 17.35 -16.23 -1.68
C MET A 191 18.77 -16.30 -2.25
N SER A 192 19.70 -16.81 -1.44
CA SER A 192 21.12 -16.92 -1.74
C SER A 192 21.40 -17.84 -2.95
N GLY A 193 21.92 -17.28 -4.06
CA GLY A 193 22.71 -18.02 -5.06
C GLY A 193 22.31 -17.87 -6.54
N GLY A 194 23.30 -17.51 -7.37
CA GLY A 194 23.45 -17.90 -8.79
C GLY A 194 22.43 -17.35 -9.81
N LEU A 195 21.27 -18.00 -9.94
CA LEU A 195 20.22 -17.70 -10.94
C LEU A 195 19.24 -16.60 -10.49
N GLU A 196 19.68 -15.72 -9.58
CA GLU A 196 18.87 -14.74 -8.86
C GLU A 196 18.10 -13.78 -9.78
N TRP A 197 18.70 -13.35 -10.89
CA TRP A 197 18.07 -12.39 -11.81
C TRP A 197 16.77 -12.93 -12.43
N LEU A 198 16.68 -14.25 -12.66
CA LEU A 198 15.45 -14.88 -13.17
C LEU A 198 14.35 -14.89 -12.12
N LEU A 199 14.70 -15.09 -10.84
CA LEU A 199 13.74 -15.04 -9.73
C LEU A 199 13.22 -13.62 -9.52
N TYR A 200 14.09 -12.60 -9.63
CA TYR A 200 13.65 -11.20 -9.62
C TYR A 200 12.75 -10.86 -10.79
N LEU A 201 13.08 -11.32 -12.00
CA LEU A 201 12.25 -11.09 -13.18
C LEU A 201 10.89 -11.81 -13.02
N PHE A 202 10.90 -13.05 -12.53
CA PHE A 202 9.69 -13.81 -12.25
C PHE A 202 8.80 -13.12 -11.22
N GLY A 203 9.37 -12.68 -10.10
CA GLY A 203 8.66 -11.92 -9.07
C GLY A 203 8.14 -10.59 -9.59
N ALA A 204 8.94 -9.84 -10.35
CA ALA A 204 8.55 -8.56 -10.93
C ALA A 204 7.37 -8.71 -11.93
N VAL A 205 7.45 -9.69 -12.83
CA VAL A 205 6.36 -10.03 -13.75
C VAL A 205 5.14 -10.50 -12.97
N GLY A 206 5.34 -11.29 -11.91
CA GLY A 206 4.29 -11.71 -11.00
C GLY A 206 3.55 -10.54 -10.38
N MET A 207 4.27 -9.59 -9.76
CA MET A 207 3.71 -8.39 -9.17
C MET A 207 2.99 -7.51 -10.21
N TRP A 208 3.51 -7.46 -11.44
CA TRP A 208 2.85 -6.75 -12.53
C TRP A 208 1.49 -7.36 -12.87
N ILE A 209 1.47 -8.67 -13.11
CA ILE A 209 0.28 -9.42 -13.50
C ILE A 209 -0.75 -9.44 -12.36
N LEU A 210 -0.28 -9.65 -11.13
CA LEU A 210 -1.11 -9.75 -9.92
C LEU A 210 -1.95 -8.49 -9.71
N ALA A 211 -1.43 -7.32 -10.08
CA ALA A 211 -2.20 -6.07 -10.06
C ALA A 211 -2.92 -5.77 -11.38
N ALA A 212 -2.29 -6.03 -12.53
CA ALA A 212 -2.88 -5.72 -13.83
C ALA A 212 -4.19 -6.49 -14.08
N ILE A 213 -4.28 -7.76 -13.70
CA ILE A 213 -5.47 -8.57 -13.96
C ILE A 213 -6.70 -8.07 -13.17
N PRO A 214 -6.66 -7.91 -11.84
CA PRO A 214 -7.78 -7.35 -11.08
C PRO A 214 -8.15 -5.93 -11.54
N LEU A 215 -7.15 -5.09 -11.86
CA LEU A 215 -7.40 -3.75 -12.41
C LEU A 215 -8.12 -3.80 -13.74
N TYR A 216 -7.74 -4.71 -14.63
CA TYR A 216 -8.42 -4.91 -15.90
C TYR A 216 -9.88 -5.30 -15.68
N PHE A 217 -10.15 -6.25 -14.79
CA PHE A 217 -11.51 -6.66 -14.45
C PHE A 217 -12.33 -5.52 -13.81
N LEU A 218 -11.72 -4.74 -12.92
CA LEU A 218 -12.36 -3.60 -12.29
C LEU A 218 -12.75 -2.54 -13.32
N VAL A 219 -11.83 -2.16 -14.22
CA VAL A 219 -12.06 -1.04 -15.14
C VAL A 219 -12.88 -1.46 -16.36
N ARG A 220 -12.72 -2.68 -16.86
CA ARG A 220 -13.45 -3.21 -18.03
C ARG A 220 -14.81 -3.80 -17.68
N HIS A 221 -14.88 -4.54 -16.58
CA HIS A 221 -16.04 -5.35 -16.22
C HIS A 221 -16.71 -4.90 -14.92
N ARG A 222 -16.16 -3.87 -14.25
CA ARG A 222 -16.64 -3.38 -12.95
C ARG A 222 -16.66 -4.46 -11.87
N LEU A 223 -15.82 -5.49 -11.99
CA LEU A 223 -15.69 -6.53 -10.96
C LEU A 223 -14.88 -5.96 -9.80
N VAL A 224 -15.54 -5.78 -8.66
CA VAL A 224 -15.00 -5.08 -7.50
C VAL A 224 -14.26 -6.06 -6.58
N ALA A 225 -14.80 -7.27 -6.41
CA ALA A 225 -14.27 -8.25 -5.47
C ALA A 225 -12.79 -8.61 -5.70
N PRO A 226 -12.30 -8.89 -6.93
CA PRO A 226 -10.89 -9.18 -7.12
C PRO A 226 -10.00 -7.96 -6.82
N ALA A 227 -10.43 -6.74 -7.13
CA ALA A 227 -9.64 -5.55 -6.82
C ALA A 227 -9.61 -5.26 -5.30
N THR A 228 -10.73 -5.44 -4.60
CA THR A 228 -10.78 -5.34 -3.13
C THR A 228 -9.85 -6.36 -2.48
N LEU A 229 -9.86 -7.61 -2.96
CA LEU A 229 -9.03 -8.66 -2.39
C LEU A 229 -7.54 -8.42 -2.66
N LEU A 230 -7.16 -7.96 -3.86
CA LEU A 230 -5.80 -7.49 -4.16
C LEU A 230 -5.38 -6.38 -3.18
N THR A 231 -6.26 -5.40 -2.96
CA THR A 231 -6.01 -4.29 -2.03
C THR A 231 -5.73 -4.82 -0.62
N MET A 232 -6.53 -5.79 -0.16
CA MET A 232 -6.30 -6.44 1.13
C MET A 232 -4.96 -7.16 1.18
N PHE A 233 -4.58 -7.92 0.15
CA PHE A 233 -3.28 -8.59 0.12
C PHE A 233 -2.12 -7.61 0.22
N VAL A 234 -2.17 -6.49 -0.52
CA VAL A 234 -1.16 -5.41 -0.43
C VAL A 234 -1.08 -4.84 0.98
N LEU A 235 -2.23 -4.56 1.62
CA LEU A 235 -2.27 -3.98 2.97
C LEU A 235 -1.81 -4.96 4.05
N ILE A 236 -2.16 -6.24 3.93
CA ILE A 236 -1.70 -7.30 4.84
C ILE A 236 -0.20 -7.50 4.69
N ASP A 237 0.29 -7.56 3.45
CA ASP A 237 1.72 -7.71 3.16
C ASP A 237 2.51 -6.56 3.78
N VAL A 238 2.17 -5.30 3.52
CA VAL A 238 2.91 -4.18 4.15
C VAL A 238 2.70 -4.08 5.67
N HIS A 239 1.54 -4.50 6.19
CA HIS A 239 1.30 -4.56 7.64
C HIS A 239 2.19 -5.61 8.31
N ALA A 240 2.42 -6.76 7.65
CA ALA A 240 3.27 -7.81 8.19
C ALA A 240 4.70 -7.34 8.41
N ALA A 241 5.19 -6.34 7.65
CA ALA A 241 6.49 -5.74 7.93
C ALA A 241 6.58 -5.01 9.27
N PHE A 242 5.48 -4.76 9.99
CA PHE A 242 5.55 -4.29 11.37
C PHE A 242 6.00 -5.36 12.35
N THR A 243 5.61 -6.61 12.11
CA THR A 243 5.94 -7.75 12.95
C THR A 243 7.03 -8.56 12.27
N ALA A 244 8.27 -8.47 12.76
CA ALA A 244 9.35 -9.35 12.28
C ALA A 244 9.06 -10.80 12.70
N SER A 245 8.20 -11.49 11.96
CA SER A 245 7.83 -12.89 12.17
C SER A 245 8.65 -13.80 11.26
N VAL A 246 8.98 -14.99 11.75
CA VAL A 246 9.63 -16.06 10.97
C VAL A 246 8.68 -16.61 9.90
N GLU A 247 7.37 -16.53 10.16
CA GLU A 247 6.31 -16.81 9.20
C GLU A 247 6.10 -15.58 8.32
N ASP A 248 7.03 -15.34 7.41
CA ASP A 248 7.04 -14.12 6.61
C ASP A 248 6.09 -14.23 5.39
N PRO A 249 4.92 -13.54 5.38
CA PRO A 249 4.00 -13.57 4.24
C PRO A 249 4.62 -12.94 2.99
N HIS A 250 5.69 -12.14 3.12
CA HIS A 250 6.39 -11.53 1.99
C HIS A 250 6.90 -12.60 1.02
N ALA A 251 7.53 -13.67 1.51
CA ALA A 251 8.08 -14.73 0.66
C ALA A 251 6.99 -15.41 -0.19
N LEU A 252 5.82 -15.66 0.42
CA LEU A 252 4.68 -16.22 -0.31
C LEU A 252 4.09 -15.20 -1.29
N TYR A 253 4.01 -13.92 -0.92
CA TYR A 253 3.50 -12.87 -1.79
C TYR A 253 4.38 -12.68 -3.03
N PHE A 254 5.71 -12.65 -2.86
CA PHE A 254 6.67 -12.43 -3.95
C PHE A 254 6.97 -13.69 -4.77
N GLY A 255 7.19 -14.84 -4.12
CA GLY A 255 7.54 -16.10 -4.79
C GLY A 255 6.32 -16.93 -5.20
N GLY A 256 5.26 -16.90 -4.40
CA GLY A 256 4.02 -17.65 -4.59
C GLY A 256 2.87 -16.83 -5.20
N TRP A 257 3.17 -15.70 -5.86
CA TRP A 257 2.19 -14.75 -6.40
C TRP A 257 1.08 -15.40 -7.26
N PHE A 258 1.37 -16.52 -7.93
CA PHE A 258 0.40 -17.27 -8.74
C PHE A 258 -0.73 -17.88 -7.91
N LEU A 259 -0.51 -18.18 -6.62
CA LEU A 259 -1.55 -18.65 -5.70
C LEU A 259 -2.54 -17.52 -5.42
N TYR A 260 -2.04 -16.33 -5.10
CA TYR A 260 -2.86 -15.14 -4.93
C TYR A 260 -3.61 -14.81 -6.22
N LEU A 261 -2.97 -14.89 -7.38
CA LEU A 261 -3.63 -14.71 -8.66
C LEU A 261 -4.75 -15.74 -8.89
N GLY A 262 -4.51 -17.01 -8.57
CA GLY A 262 -5.52 -18.07 -8.64
C GLY A 262 -6.77 -17.73 -7.83
N ILE A 263 -6.59 -17.28 -6.57
CA ILE A 263 -7.70 -16.84 -5.71
C ILE A 263 -8.44 -15.66 -6.35
N LEU A 264 -7.72 -14.66 -6.86
CA LEU A 264 -8.30 -13.49 -7.51
C LEU A 264 -9.13 -13.86 -8.75
N LEU A 265 -8.65 -14.82 -9.55
CA LEU A 265 -9.37 -15.33 -10.72
C LEU A 265 -10.65 -16.09 -10.33
N VAL A 266 -10.60 -16.91 -9.28
CA VAL A 266 -11.78 -17.60 -8.74
C VAL A 266 -12.82 -16.60 -8.27
N VAL A 267 -12.41 -15.61 -7.47
CA VAL A 267 -13.30 -14.54 -6.98
C VAL A 267 -13.90 -13.73 -8.14
N ALA A 268 -13.10 -13.41 -9.15
CA ALA A 268 -13.58 -12.74 -10.36
C ALA A 268 -14.63 -13.60 -11.10
N GLY A 269 -14.39 -14.91 -11.22
CA GLY A 269 -15.32 -15.86 -11.84
C GLY A 269 -16.65 -15.95 -11.09
N ILE A 270 -16.61 -16.03 -9.76
CA ILE A 270 -17.79 -16.03 -8.89
C ILE A 270 -18.58 -14.72 -9.07
N GLU A 271 -17.92 -13.56 -8.92
CA GLU A 271 -18.59 -12.27 -9.05
C GLU A 271 -19.20 -12.08 -10.44
N TYR A 272 -18.47 -12.45 -11.49
CA TYR A 272 -18.95 -12.38 -12.87
C TYR A 272 -20.17 -13.28 -13.10
N GLY A 273 -20.12 -14.52 -12.59
CA GLY A 273 -21.23 -15.47 -12.66
C GLY A 273 -22.48 -14.96 -11.96
N LEU A 274 -22.35 -14.49 -10.72
CA LEU A 274 -23.46 -13.95 -9.92
C LEU A 274 -24.11 -12.72 -10.59
N ARG A 275 -23.31 -11.84 -11.19
CA ARG A 275 -23.82 -10.68 -11.95
C ARG A 275 -24.56 -11.08 -13.21
N ARG A 276 -24.13 -12.14 -13.90
CA ARG A 276 -24.80 -12.64 -15.10
C ARG A 276 -26.14 -13.31 -14.79
N LEU A 277 -26.27 -13.92 -13.61
CA LEU A 277 -27.49 -14.56 -13.14
C LEU A 277 -28.51 -13.57 -12.54
N ASP A 278 -28.23 -12.26 -12.57
CA ASP A 278 -29.06 -11.17 -12.02
C ASP A 278 -29.44 -11.33 -10.52
N VAL A 279 -28.73 -12.19 -9.80
CA VAL A 279 -28.97 -12.47 -8.37
C VAL A 279 -28.78 -11.21 -7.52
N PHE A 280 -27.82 -10.35 -7.87
CA PHE A 280 -27.60 -9.07 -7.18
C PHE A 280 -28.69 -8.03 -7.42
N ARG A 281 -29.42 -8.07 -8.55
CA ARG A 281 -30.55 -7.16 -8.77
C ARG A 281 -31.74 -7.51 -7.87
N ARG A 282 -31.99 -8.80 -7.64
CA ARG A 282 -33.08 -9.25 -6.75
C ARG A 282 -32.86 -8.83 -5.30
N PHE A 283 -31.65 -8.97 -4.78
CA PHE A 283 -31.33 -8.52 -3.41
C PHE A 283 -31.36 -6.99 -3.24
N ALA A 284 -31.06 -6.22 -4.29
CA ALA A 284 -31.10 -4.75 -4.24
C ALA A 284 -32.51 -4.16 -4.44
N SER A 285 -33.47 -4.93 -4.98
CA SER A 285 -34.87 -4.52 -5.17
C SER A 285 -35.79 -4.90 -4.01
N GLU A 286 -35.37 -5.78 -3.11
CA GLU A 286 -36.18 -6.29 -1.99
C GLU A 286 -35.87 -5.62 -0.63
N THR A 287 -35.09 -4.54 -0.60
CA THR A 287 -34.86 -3.69 0.58
C THR A 287 -34.97 -2.22 0.21
#